data_AF-A0A6L9YKS8-F1
#
_entry.id   AF-A0A6L9YKS8-F1
#
_cell.length_a   1.000
_cell.length_b   1.000
_cell.length_c   1.000
_cell.angle_alpha   90.00
_cell.angle_beta   90.00
_cell.angle_gamma   90.00
#
_symmetry.space_group_name_H-M   'P 1'
#
loop_
_entity.id
_entity.type
_entity.pdbx_description
1 polymer ?
#
loop_
_entity_poly.entity_id
_entity_poly.type
_entity_poly.pdbx_seq_one_letter_code
_entity_poly.pdbx_strand_id
1 'polypeptide(L)'
;MTFAQKNVKAFIHLLQNTPGLFNTQDRQTLAEKIPEDIEEISELILDWCDEQLPEINDALQQVRRSFPDDEPIKELGPGGTFPTPETKAEDEKNLRETLINELRKSSPPETKKPNTPKG
;
A
#
# COMPACT_ATOMS: atom_id res chain seq x y z
N MET A 1 7.54 -11.69 4.83
CA MET A 1 6.47 -10.69 4.69
C MET A 1 5.19 -11.27 5.27
N THR A 2 4.53 -10.57 6.18
CA THR A 2 3.27 -11.05 6.76
C THR A 2 2.10 -10.81 5.81
N PHE A 3 0.98 -11.50 6.04
CA PHE A 3 -0.26 -11.28 5.31
C PHE A 3 -0.67 -9.79 5.32
N ALA A 4 -0.59 -9.15 6.48
CA ALA A 4 -0.92 -7.74 6.65
C ALA A 4 -0.04 -6.81 5.78
N GLN A 5 1.28 -7.00 5.82
CA GLN A 5 2.20 -6.21 4.99
C GLN A 5 1.95 -6.39 3.49
N LYS A 6 1.67 -7.63 3.05
CA LYS A 6 1.29 -7.91 1.65
C LYS A 6 -0.01 -7.24 1.27
N ASN A 7 -1.00 -7.27 2.15
CA ASN A 7 -2.31 -6.69 1.93
C ASN A 7 -2.20 -5.17 1.72
N VAL A 8 -1.45 -4.51 2.62
CA VAL A 8 -1.15 -3.07 2.51
C VAL A 8 -0.38 -2.76 1.23
N LYS A 9 0.68 -3.51 0.89
CA LYS A 9 1.43 -3.33 -0.37
C LYS A 9 0.54 -3.51 -1.60
N ALA A 10 -0.32 -4.53 -1.61
CA ALA A 10 -1.24 -4.77 -2.71
C ALA A 10 -2.23 -3.61 -2.88
N PHE A 11 -2.74 -3.07 -1.77
CA PHE A 11 -3.64 -1.93 -1.80
C PHE A 11 -2.98 -0.65 -2.30
N ILE A 12 -1.75 -0.35 -1.83
CA ILE A 12 -0.93 0.75 -2.35
C ILE A 12 -0.73 0.61 -3.87
N HIS A 13 -0.40 -0.60 -4.34
CA HIS A 13 -0.20 -0.87 -5.75
C HIS A 13 -1.49 -0.63 -6.56
N LEU A 14 -2.66 -0.97 -6.01
CA LEU A 14 -3.95 -0.67 -6.63
C LEU A 14 -4.23 0.83 -6.71
N LEU A 15 -3.95 1.59 -5.64
CA LEU A 15 -4.11 3.05 -5.64
C LEU A 15 -3.25 3.71 -6.74
N GLN A 16 -2.05 3.18 -6.99
CA GLN A 16 -1.11 3.69 -7.99
C GLN A 16 -1.47 3.29 -9.42
N ASN A 17 -1.85 2.03 -9.65
CA ASN A 17 -2.09 1.49 -11.00
C ASN A 17 -3.54 1.66 -11.45
N THR A 18 -4.47 1.67 -10.51
CA THR A 18 -5.92 1.70 -10.79
C THR A 18 -6.64 2.77 -9.96
N PRO A 19 -6.20 4.04 -10.00
CA PRO A 19 -6.80 5.10 -9.20
C PRO A 19 -8.28 5.34 -9.54
N GLY A 20 -8.73 4.97 -10.74
CA GLY A 20 -10.12 5.11 -11.16
C GLY A 20 -11.13 4.27 -10.35
N LEU A 21 -10.67 3.23 -9.65
CA LEU A 21 -11.52 2.42 -8.77
C LEU A 21 -11.84 3.12 -7.45
N PHE A 22 -11.04 4.10 -7.04
CA PHE A 22 -11.14 4.72 -5.73
C PHE A 22 -11.64 6.16 -5.85
N ASN A 23 -12.80 6.44 -5.25
CA ASN A 23 -13.31 7.79 -5.14
C ASN A 23 -12.46 8.64 -4.19
N THR A 24 -12.37 9.94 -4.44
CA THR A 24 -11.61 10.87 -3.58
C THR A 24 -12.13 10.86 -2.14
N GLN A 25 -13.45 10.86 -1.95
CA GLN A 25 -14.06 10.85 -0.61
C GLN A 25 -13.75 9.57 0.16
N ASP A 26 -13.79 8.44 -0.53
CA ASP A 26 -13.45 7.13 0.04
C ASP A 26 -11.99 7.08 0.49
N ARG A 27 -11.07 7.57 -0.34
CA ARG A 27 -9.64 7.65 0.02
C ARG A 27 -9.39 8.53 1.23
N GLN A 28 -10.05 9.69 1.30
CA GLN A 28 -9.90 10.60 2.43
C GLN A 28 -10.44 9.96 3.72
N THR A 29 -11.62 9.34 3.65
CA THR A 29 -12.24 8.65 4.80
C THR A 29 -11.34 7.52 5.30
N LEU A 30 -10.75 6.75 4.39
CA LEU A 30 -9.83 5.68 4.74
C LEU A 30 -8.54 6.25 5.35
N ALA A 31 -7.98 7.32 4.77
CA ALA A 31 -6.75 7.98 5.25
C ALA A 31 -6.88 8.51 6.69
N GLU A 32 -8.06 9.00 7.08
CA GLU A 32 -8.32 9.50 8.43
C GLU A 32 -8.46 8.37 9.46
N LYS A 33 -8.79 7.16 9.01
CA LYS A 33 -8.97 5.99 9.87
C LYS A 33 -7.75 5.08 9.96
N ILE A 34 -6.67 5.34 9.20
CA ILE A 34 -5.47 4.49 9.18
C ILE A 34 -4.83 4.40 10.57
N PRO A 35 -4.85 3.21 11.23
CA PRO A 35 -4.18 3.00 12.52
C PRO A 35 -2.65 2.99 12.38
N GLU A 36 -1.92 2.88 13.50
CA GLU A 36 -0.46 2.82 13.50
C GLU A 36 0.09 1.45 13.15
N ASP A 37 -0.61 0.38 13.54
CA ASP A 37 -0.21 -1.00 13.32
C ASP A 37 -0.61 -1.53 11.93
N ILE A 38 0.33 -2.16 11.23
CA ILE A 38 0.10 -2.72 9.88
C ILE A 38 -0.97 -3.81 9.87
N GLU A 39 -1.09 -4.60 10.95
CA GLU A 39 -2.13 -5.60 11.10
C GLU A 39 -3.52 -4.97 11.13
N GLU A 40 -3.71 -3.95 11.96
CA GLU A 40 -4.97 -3.21 12.02
C GLU A 40 -5.26 -2.47 10.71
N ILE A 41 -4.23 -1.91 10.05
CA ILE A 41 -4.39 -1.28 8.72
C ILE A 41 -4.91 -2.33 7.73
N SER A 42 -4.36 -3.54 7.75
CA SER A 42 -4.79 -4.60 6.85
C SER A 42 -6.24 -4.99 7.10
N GLU A 43 -6.64 -5.16 8.35
CA GLU A 43 -8.03 -5.48 8.71
C GLU A 43 -8.98 -4.37 8.27
N LEU A 44 -8.64 -3.11 8.54
CA LEU A 44 -9.42 -1.95 8.10
C LEU A 44 -9.60 -1.93 6.57
N ILE A 45 -8.54 -2.21 5.81
CA ILE A 45 -8.63 -2.25 4.33
C ILE A 45 -9.54 -3.38 3.87
N LEU A 46 -9.47 -4.56 4.51
CA LEU A 46 -10.31 -5.70 4.14
C LEU A 46 -11.77 -5.43 4.43
N ASP A 47 -12.07 -4.95 5.64
CA ASP A 47 -13.42 -4.57 6.07
C ASP A 47 -13.99 -3.50 5.12
N TRP A 48 -13.20 -2.47 4.83
CA TRP A 48 -13.59 -1.41 3.89
C TRP A 48 -13.83 -1.94 2.47
N CYS A 49 -12.99 -2.84 1.96
CA CYS A 49 -13.18 -3.44 0.63
C CYS A 49 -14.42 -4.35 0.58
N ASP A 50 -14.72 -5.06 1.67
CA ASP A 50 -15.90 -5.93 1.78
C ASP A 50 -17.19 -5.11 1.80
N GLU A 51 -17.20 -3.99 2.54
CA GLU A 51 -18.37 -3.11 2.65
C GLU A 51 -18.62 -2.25 1.40
N GLN A 52 -17.56 -1.67 0.82
CA GLN A 52 -17.74 -0.64 -0.20
C GLN A 52 -17.74 -1.19 -1.63
N LEU A 53 -16.79 -2.07 -1.99
CA LEU A 53 -16.50 -2.38 -3.39
C LEU A 53 -15.94 -3.80 -3.59
N PRO A 54 -16.78 -4.80 -3.93
CA PRO A 54 -16.31 -6.16 -4.20
C PRO A 54 -15.32 -6.23 -5.38
N GLU A 55 -15.43 -5.31 -6.34
CA GLU A 55 -14.48 -5.20 -7.47
C GLU A 55 -13.06 -4.84 -7.01
N ILE A 56 -12.92 -4.01 -5.98
CA ILE A 56 -11.61 -3.68 -5.40
C ILE A 56 -11.06 -4.89 -4.65
N ASN A 57 -11.92 -5.62 -3.91
CA ASN A 57 -11.50 -6.82 -3.19
C ASN A 57 -10.92 -7.88 -4.15
N ASP A 58 -11.57 -8.13 -5.29
CA ASP A 58 -11.06 -9.07 -6.31
C ASP A 58 -9.71 -8.63 -6.88
N ALA A 59 -9.58 -7.36 -7.26
CA ALA A 59 -8.34 -6.80 -7.76
C ALA A 59 -7.21 -6.86 -6.70
N LEU A 60 -7.55 -6.62 -5.44
CA LEU A 60 -6.63 -6.66 -4.31
C LEU A 60 -6.15 -8.09 -4.08
N GLN A 61 -7.04 -9.07 -4.10
CA GLN A 61 -6.67 -10.48 -3.98
C GLN A 61 -5.76 -10.93 -5.13
N GLN A 62 -6.01 -10.45 -6.35
CA GLN A 62 -5.18 -10.77 -7.51
C GLN A 62 -3.78 -10.18 -7.36
N VAL A 63 -3.68 -8.89 -7.01
CA VAL A 63 -2.40 -8.22 -6.78
C VAL A 63 -1.65 -8.86 -5.60
N ARG A 64 -2.36 -9.17 -4.50
CA ARG A 64 -1.79 -9.84 -3.33
C ARG A 64 -1.22 -11.22 -3.66
N ARG A 65 -1.89 -11.99 -4.53
CA ARG A 65 -1.37 -13.28 -5.03
C ARG A 65 -0.11 -13.15 -5.88
N SER A 66 0.08 -12.01 -6.55
CA SER A 66 1.29 -11.73 -7.30
C SER A 66 2.50 -11.40 -6.41
N PHE A 67 2.28 -11.04 -5.14
CA PHE A 67 3.37 -10.89 -4.19
C PHE A 67 3.78 -12.26 -3.65
N PRO A 68 5.06 -12.67 -3.85
CA PRO A 68 5.54 -13.93 -3.30
C PRO A 68 5.34 -13.92 -1.78
N ASP A 69 4.88 -15.03 -1.21
CA ASP A 69 5.11 -15.26 0.22
C ASP A 69 6.61 -15.21 0.42
N ASP A 70 7.06 -14.67 1.56
CA ASP A 70 8.41 -15.00 1.98
C ASP A 70 8.43 -16.53 2.10
N GLU A 71 8.78 -17.21 1.01
CA GLU A 71 9.40 -18.50 1.11
C GLU A 71 10.50 -18.31 2.15
N PRO A 72 10.61 -19.18 3.16
CA PRO A 72 11.73 -19.12 4.08
C PRO A 72 12.98 -19.10 3.21
N ILE A 73 13.70 -17.98 3.27
CA ILE A 73 14.83 -17.67 2.41
C ILE A 73 15.73 -18.90 2.44
N LYS A 74 15.75 -19.66 1.33
CA LYS A 74 16.68 -20.78 1.19
C LYS A 74 18.06 -20.16 1.28
N GLU A 75 18.79 -20.55 2.32
CA GLU A 75 20.15 -20.14 2.67
C GLU A 75 20.94 -19.63 1.46
N LEU A 76 21.15 -18.32 1.42
CA LEU A 76 22.03 -17.69 0.43
C LEU A 76 23.25 -17.13 1.15
N GLY A 77 24.20 -18.04 1.42
CA GLY A 77 25.63 -17.76 1.61
C GLY A 77 26.05 -17.06 2.92
N PRO A 78 27.34 -17.23 3.31
CA PRO A 78 27.92 -16.55 4.46
C PRO A 78 27.99 -15.04 4.17
N GLY A 79 27.05 -14.29 4.74
CA GLY A 79 26.89 -12.85 4.52
C GLY A 79 25.44 -12.37 4.43
N GLY A 80 24.46 -13.28 4.39
CA GLY A 80 23.05 -12.95 4.42
C GLY A 80 22.66 -12.32 5.76
N THR A 81 22.57 -11.00 5.82
CA THR A 81 21.99 -10.29 6.96
C THR A 81 20.50 -10.63 7.02
N PHE A 82 20.11 -11.39 8.03
CA PHE A 82 18.70 -11.49 8.41
C PHE A 82 18.17 -10.07 8.67
N PRO A 83 16.97 -9.72 8.20
CA PRO A 83 16.35 -8.46 8.61
C PRO A 83 16.25 -8.47 10.13
N THR A 84 16.96 -7.56 10.79
CA THR A 84 16.84 -7.37 12.23
C THR A 84 15.44 -6.83 12.53
N PRO A 85 14.89 -7.07 13.74
CA PRO A 85 13.58 -6.56 14.13
C PRO A 85 13.47 -5.03 13.97
N GLU A 86 14.59 -4.31 14.06
CA GLU A 86 14.69 -2.87 13.83
C GLU A 86 14.39 -2.49 12.36
N THR A 87 14.91 -3.25 11.39
CA THR A 87 14.60 -3.07 9.96
C THR A 87 13.13 -3.38 9.66
N LYS A 88 12.52 -4.32 10.38
CA LYS A 88 11.10 -4.67 10.21
C LYS A 88 10.17 -3.54 10.64
N ALA A 89 10.42 -2.97 11.83
CA ALA A 89 9.61 -1.85 12.33
C ALA A 89 9.73 -0.61 11.44
N GLU A 90 10.93 -0.37 10.90
CA GLU A 90 11.14 0.74 9.96
C GLU A 90 10.43 0.50 8.61
N ASP A 91 10.44 -0.73 8.07
CA ASP A 91 9.69 -1.08 6.85
C ASP A 91 8.17 -0.90 7.04
N GLU A 92 7.63 -1.33 8.19
CA GLU A 92 6.21 -1.19 8.54
C GLU A 92 5.79 0.28 8.64
N LYS A 93 6.62 1.11 9.26
CA LYS A 93 6.39 2.56 9.34
C LYS A 93 6.43 3.21 7.96
N ASN A 94 7.44 2.89 7.14
CA ASN A 94 7.55 3.38 5.77
C ASN A 94 6.35 2.95 4.91
N LEU A 95 5.85 1.73 5.10
CA LEU A 95 4.66 1.21 4.44
C LEU A 95 3.42 2.03 4.76
N ARG A 96 3.20 2.30 6.05
CA ARG A 96 2.10 3.12 6.51
C ARG A 96 2.17 4.54 5.95
N GLU A 97 3.33 5.19 6.03
CA GLU A 97 3.50 6.55 5.49
C GLU A 97 3.26 6.58 3.98
N THR A 98 3.73 5.55 3.25
CA THR A 98 3.47 5.40 1.82
C THR A 98 1.98 5.26 1.53
N LEU A 99 1.26 4.42 2.28
CA LEU A 99 -0.19 4.26 2.15
C LEU A 99 -0.93 5.60 2.34
N ILE A 100 -0.65 6.30 3.44
CA ILE A 100 -1.30 7.59 3.73
C ILE A 100 -1.01 8.60 2.62
N ASN A 101 0.23 8.63 2.11
CA ASN A 101 0.60 9.50 1.02
C ASN A 101 -0.15 9.17 -0.27
N GLU A 102 -0.28 7.88 -0.64
CA GLU A 102 -1.05 7.46 -1.82
C GLU A 102 -2.56 7.73 -1.67
N LEU A 103 -3.11 7.56 -0.48
CA LEU A 103 -4.51 7.91 -0.20
C LEU A 103 -4.76 9.41 -0.29
N ARG A 104 -3.82 10.23 0.21
CA ARG A 104 -3.88 11.70 0.11
C ARG A 104 -3.56 12.24 -1.27
N LYS A 105 -2.91 11.46 -2.13
CA LYS A 105 -2.80 11.77 -3.55
C LYS A 105 -4.18 11.66 -4.18
N SER A 106 -4.87 12.78 -4.23
CA SER A 106 -5.90 13.03 -5.24
C SER A 106 -5.24 12.79 -6.60
N SER A 107 -5.75 11.87 -7.41
CA SER A 107 -5.27 11.51 -8.76
C SER A 107 -4.82 12.70 -9.63
N PRO A 108 -4.14 12.43 -10.76
CA PRO A 108 -2.69 12.25 -10.89
C PRO A 108 -1.92 13.54 -10.53
N PRO A 109 -0.58 13.56 -10.53
CA PRO A 109 0.11 14.84 -10.69
C PRO A 109 -0.47 15.47 -11.95
N GLU A 110 -1.12 16.63 -11.81
CA GLU A 110 -1.14 17.59 -12.90
C GLU A 110 0.30 17.61 -13.41
N THR A 111 0.47 17.11 -14.64
CA THR A 111 1.67 17.29 -15.45
C THR A 111 2.21 18.64 -15.08
N LYS A 112 3.41 18.67 -14.48
CA LYS A 112 4.14 19.89 -14.19
C LYS A 112 3.86 20.85 -15.34
N LYS A 113 3.02 21.86 -15.07
CA LYS A 113 2.83 22.99 -15.97
C LYS A 113 4.25 23.45 -16.28
N PRO A 114 4.74 23.38 -17.52
CA PRO A 114 5.97 24.07 -17.86
C PRO A 114 5.62 25.54 -17.67
N ASN A 115 5.99 26.08 -16.52
CA ASN A 115 6.19 27.51 -16.42
C ASN A 115 7.36 27.80 -17.35
N THR A 116 7.07 28.06 -18.62
CA THR A 116 7.97 28.84 -19.46
C THR A 116 7.52 30.30 -19.31
N PRO A 117 8.36 31.14 -18.68
CA PRO A 117 8.05 32.55 -18.51
C PRO A 117 8.00 33.24 -19.87
N LYS A 118 7.09 34.19 -19.94
CA LYS A 118 6.91 35.18 -21.01
C LYS A 118 8.25 35.85 -21.34
N GLY A 119 8.66 35.78 -22.61
CA GLY A 119 9.79 36.50 -23.19
C GLY A 119 9.58 36.64 -24.69
#